data_AF-A0A0R3TR79-F1
#
_entry.id   AF-A0A0R3TR79-F1
#
_cell.length_a   1.000
_cell.length_b   1.000
_cell.length_c   1.000
_cell.angle_alpha   90.00
_cell.angle_beta   90.00
_cell.angle_gamma   90.00
#
_symmetry.space_group_name_H-M   'P 1'
#
loop_
_entity.id
_entity.type
_entity.pdbx_description
1 polymer ?
#
loop_
_entity_poly.entity_id
_entity_poly.type
_entity_poly.pdbx_seq_one_letter_code
_entity_poly.pdbx_strand_id
1 'polypeptide(L)'
;MARATALYAAGFYDKVSQNANDPRFSLDDFDFSTDQLQQYSHSITNMLKKCKLDNGVCGPQHFEVVRTKYGICYQLQIPMKPLVQLELILDPEENEYILPNDGFIGFFILLNYSSIDRGDFFIGTGFHNIVRLSVVVPSNGISCDHTGRSQLRVDSITQTVKSALYQSLLPRGLTNTVVDSDRIYIS
;
A
#
# COMPACT_ATOMS: atom_id res chain seq x y z
N MET A 1 -3.30 21.49 18.74
CA MET A 1 -1.84 21.66 18.49
C MET A 1 -1.49 20.67 17.39
N ALA A 2 -0.88 21.10 16.28
CA ALA A 2 -0.53 20.22 15.16
C ALA A 2 0.57 19.22 15.57
N ARG A 3 0.58 18.00 15.02
CA ARG A 3 1.54 16.93 15.38
C ARG A 3 2.96 17.31 14.99
N ALA A 4 3.12 17.94 13.82
CA ALA A 4 4.39 18.55 13.42
C ALA A 4 4.94 19.46 14.53
N THR A 5 4.09 20.32 15.11
CA THR A 5 4.46 21.22 16.23
C THR A 5 4.89 20.46 17.48
N ALA A 6 4.29 19.30 17.78
CA ALA A 6 4.68 18.48 18.93
C ALA A 6 6.06 17.81 18.72
N LEU A 7 6.35 17.34 17.51
CA LEU A 7 7.67 16.80 17.15
C LEU A 7 8.77 17.88 17.13
N TYR A 8 8.44 19.09 16.67
CA TYR A 8 9.31 20.26 16.84
C TYR A 8 9.57 20.56 18.33
N ALA A 9 8.53 20.60 19.16
CA ALA A 9 8.66 20.88 20.58
C ALA A 9 9.42 19.80 21.37
N ALA A 10 9.40 18.55 20.91
CA ALA A 10 10.14 17.43 21.49
C ALA A 10 11.63 17.40 21.08
N GLY A 11 12.12 18.37 20.29
CA GLY A 11 13.50 18.41 19.79
C GLY A 11 13.83 17.32 18.78
N PHE A 12 12.81 16.66 18.22
CA PHE A 12 12.98 15.63 17.21
C PHE A 12 13.53 16.21 15.92
N TYR A 13 13.00 17.37 15.50
CA TYR A 13 13.45 18.04 14.30
C TYR A 13 14.93 18.39 14.34
N ASP A 14 15.42 18.97 15.43
CA ASP A 14 16.83 19.39 15.52
C ASP A 14 17.77 18.19 15.37
N LYS A 15 17.40 17.05 15.97
CA LYS A 15 18.18 15.82 15.89
C LYS A 15 18.07 15.13 14.53
N VAL A 16 16.88 15.11 13.89
CA VAL A 16 16.70 14.59 12.52
C VAL A 16 17.44 15.48 11.54
N SER A 17 17.29 16.81 11.62
CA SER A 17 17.99 17.79 10.78
C SER A 17 19.51 17.71 10.89
N GLN A 18 20.04 17.43 12.09
CA GLN A 18 21.48 17.27 12.29
C GLN A 18 22.02 15.98 11.65
N ASN A 19 21.19 14.93 11.58
CA ASN A 19 21.60 13.60 11.17
C ASN A 19 21.04 13.14 9.81
N ALA A 20 20.15 13.93 9.17
CA ALA A 20 19.47 13.58 7.92
C ALA A 20 20.43 13.37 6.74
N ASN A 21 21.65 13.90 6.83
CA ASN A 21 22.70 13.70 5.82
C ASN A 21 23.60 12.47 6.11
N ASP A 22 23.42 11.75 7.24
CA ASP A 22 24.14 10.50 7.49
C ASP A 22 23.35 9.33 6.87
N PRO A 23 23.89 8.63 5.85
CA PRO A 23 23.23 7.48 5.24
C PRO A 23 23.06 6.27 6.17
N ARG A 24 23.62 6.31 7.39
CA ARG A 24 23.42 5.30 8.45
C ARG A 24 22.38 5.70 9.48
N PHE A 25 21.82 6.91 9.37
CA PHE A 25 20.79 7.40 10.28
C PHE A 25 19.59 6.46 10.28
N SER A 26 19.25 5.92 11.45
CA SER A 26 18.01 5.20 11.67
C SER A 26 17.15 5.94 12.68
N LEU A 27 15.83 5.87 12.51
CA LEU A 27 14.91 6.29 13.56
C LEU A 27 15.06 5.48 14.85
N ASP A 28 15.76 4.34 14.79
CA ASP A 28 16.16 3.54 15.95
C ASP A 28 17.20 4.25 16.84
N ASP A 29 17.92 5.25 16.30
CA ASP A 29 18.89 6.05 17.08
C ASP A 29 18.19 6.98 18.09
N PHE A 30 16.87 7.12 17.97
CA PHE A 30 16.06 7.83 18.94
C PHE A 30 15.46 6.88 19.97
N ASP A 31 15.81 7.11 21.23
CA ASP A 31 15.25 6.41 22.39
C ASP A 31 13.83 6.90 22.74
N PHE A 32 12.91 6.80 21.77
CA PHE A 32 11.48 6.96 22.02
C PHE A 32 10.85 5.61 22.34
N SER A 33 10.00 5.57 23.36
CA SER A 33 9.06 4.47 23.55
C SER A 33 8.06 4.39 22.39
N THR A 34 7.46 3.21 22.19
CA THR A 34 6.41 3.01 21.17
C THR A 34 5.22 3.96 21.40
N ASP A 35 4.83 4.19 22.65
CA ASP A 35 3.71 5.07 23.01
C ASP A 35 4.00 6.53 22.62
N GLN A 36 5.22 7.00 22.85
CA GLN A 36 5.64 8.34 22.42
C GLN A 36 5.64 8.45 20.89
N LEU A 37 6.18 7.46 20.18
CA LEU A 37 6.14 7.48 18.72
C LEU A 37 4.71 7.47 18.17
N GLN A 38 3.79 6.71 18.78
CA GLN A 38 2.39 6.70 18.39
C GLN A 38 1.70 8.05 18.61
N GLN A 39 2.01 8.77 19.70
CA GLN A 39 1.46 10.10 19.95
C GLN A 39 1.87 11.12 18.89
N TYR A 40 3.08 10.99 18.37
CA TYR A 40 3.63 11.92 17.39
C TYR A 40 3.40 11.52 15.93
N SER A 41 3.13 10.24 15.67
CA SER A 41 2.92 9.71 14.32
C SER A 41 1.50 9.98 13.79
N HIS A 42 1.34 9.82 12.48
CA HIS A 42 0.02 9.81 11.86
C HIS A 42 -0.86 8.69 12.42
N SER A 43 -2.10 9.02 12.78
CA SER A 43 -3.08 8.04 13.28
C SER A 43 -3.83 7.39 12.12
N ILE A 44 -3.97 6.06 12.13
CA ILE A 44 -4.80 5.36 11.13
C ILE A 44 -6.26 5.84 11.14
N THR A 45 -6.78 6.24 12.30
CA THR A 45 -8.14 6.79 12.41
C THR A 45 -8.32 8.09 11.63
N ASN A 46 -7.25 8.87 11.49
CA ASN A 46 -7.28 10.09 10.69
C ASN A 46 -7.01 9.79 9.21
N MET A 47 -6.02 8.94 8.93
CA MET A 47 -5.61 8.62 7.56
C MET A 47 -6.67 7.80 6.81
N LEU A 48 -7.31 6.83 7.45
CA LEU A 48 -8.23 5.90 6.78
C LEU A 48 -9.62 6.51 6.60
N LYS A 49 -9.97 6.90 5.37
CA LYS A 49 -11.30 7.43 5.03
C LYS A 49 -12.27 6.37 4.54
N LYS A 50 -11.76 5.32 3.89
CA LYS A 50 -12.55 4.17 3.44
C LYS A 50 -11.69 2.92 3.46
N CYS A 51 -12.28 1.81 3.88
CA CYS A 51 -11.67 0.48 3.80
C CYS A 51 -12.74 -0.53 3.40
N LYS A 52 -12.46 -1.27 2.33
CA LYS A 52 -13.29 -2.39 1.89
C LYS A 52 -12.39 -3.57 1.57
N LEU A 53 -12.66 -4.70 2.20
CA LEU A 53 -11.97 -5.96 1.96
C LEU A 53 -13.00 -6.96 1.41
N ASP A 54 -12.83 -7.35 0.16
CA ASP A 54 -13.82 -8.06 -0.65
C ASP A 54 -15.17 -7.30 -0.62
N ASN A 55 -16.20 -7.90 -0.02
CA ASN A 55 -17.53 -7.29 0.18
C ASN A 55 -17.74 -6.74 1.60
N GLY A 56 -16.76 -6.92 2.49
CA GLY A 56 -16.82 -6.45 3.87
C GLY A 56 -16.29 -5.02 4.03
N VAL A 57 -16.91 -4.27 4.94
CA VAL A 57 -16.38 -2.98 5.39
C VAL A 57 -15.33 -3.24 6.47
N CYS A 58 -14.15 -2.66 6.31
CA CYS A 58 -13.12 -2.64 7.33
C CYS A 58 -12.96 -1.22 7.88
N GLY A 59 -12.16 -1.08 8.93
CA GLY A 59 -11.98 0.17 9.65
C GLY A 59 -10.73 0.14 10.52
N PRO A 60 -10.41 1.23 11.23
CA PRO A 60 -9.19 1.39 12.02
C PRO A 60 -8.91 0.23 12.99
N GLN A 61 -9.96 -0.35 13.58
CA GLN A 61 -9.87 -1.47 14.52
C GLN A 61 -9.30 -2.76 13.93
N HIS A 62 -9.21 -2.86 12.60
CA HIS A 62 -8.65 -4.02 11.90
C HIS A 62 -7.16 -3.85 11.59
N PHE A 63 -6.57 -2.70 11.94
CA PHE A 63 -5.17 -2.42 11.73
C PHE A 63 -4.40 -2.54 13.04
N GLU A 64 -3.35 -3.34 13.03
CA GLU A 64 -2.40 -3.45 14.14
C GLU A 64 -1.32 -2.39 14.00
N VAL A 65 -0.92 -1.79 15.11
CA VAL A 65 0.16 -0.80 15.12
C VAL A 65 1.51 -1.50 15.22
N VAL A 66 2.39 -1.26 14.25
CA VAL A 66 3.71 -1.90 14.17
C VAL A 66 4.79 -0.84 14.08
N ARG A 67 5.82 -0.95 14.93
CA ARG A 67 7.01 -0.10 14.85
C ARG A 67 7.96 -0.66 13.79
N THR A 68 8.41 0.20 12.89
CA THR A 68 9.40 -0.13 11.84
C THR A 68 10.49 0.93 11.80
N LYS A 69 11.51 0.72 10.95
CA LYS A 69 12.53 1.75 10.66
C LYS A 69 11.98 3.04 10.05
N TYR A 70 10.75 3.01 9.54
CA TYR A 70 10.03 4.16 8.98
C TYR A 70 9.12 4.86 10.02
N GLY A 71 9.19 4.44 11.29
CA GLY A 71 8.31 4.91 12.36
C GLY A 71 7.11 3.99 12.59
N ILE A 72 5.97 4.58 12.95
CA ILE A 72 4.73 3.83 13.19
C ILE A 72 4.04 3.50 11.87
N CYS A 73 3.82 2.21 11.64
CA CYS A 73 3.07 1.68 10.50
C CYS A 73 1.81 0.94 10.96
N TYR A 74 0.89 0.71 10.04
CA TYR A 74 -0.39 0.04 10.30
C TYR A 74 -0.53 -1.19 9.44
N GLN A 75 -0.61 -2.35 10.09
CA GLN A 75 -0.65 -3.65 9.44
C GLN A 75 -2.08 -4.17 9.37
N LEU A 76 -2.55 -4.47 8.16
CA LEU A 76 -3.82 -5.15 7.92
C LEU A 76 -3.56 -6.62 7.59
N GLN A 77 -4.18 -7.53 8.33
CA GLN A 77 -4.13 -8.96 8.02
C GLN A 77 -5.11 -9.27 6.89
N ILE A 78 -4.58 -9.75 5.77
CA ILE A 78 -5.37 -10.11 4.59
C ILE A 78 -5.52 -11.64 4.56
N PRO A 79 -6.74 -12.18 4.44
CA PRO A 79 -6.94 -13.62 4.42
C PRO A 79 -6.32 -14.24 3.15
N MET A 80 -5.64 -15.39 3.30
CA MET A 80 -5.16 -16.16 2.16
C MET A 80 -6.34 -16.76 1.39
N LYS A 81 -6.73 -16.12 0.29
CA LYS A 81 -7.73 -16.62 -0.66
C LYS A 81 -7.20 -16.47 -2.09
N PRO A 82 -7.71 -17.26 -3.07
CA PRO A 82 -7.26 -17.19 -4.46
C PRO A 82 -7.41 -15.81 -5.11
N LEU A 83 -8.43 -15.05 -4.70
CA LEU A 83 -8.66 -13.68 -5.11
C LEU A 83 -9.12 -12.88 -3.90
N VAL A 84 -8.47 -11.74 -3.67
CA VAL A 84 -8.84 -10.78 -2.64
C VAL A 84 -8.79 -9.39 -3.25
N GLN A 85 -9.80 -8.58 -2.95
CA GLN A 85 -9.83 -7.17 -3.35
C GLN A 85 -9.78 -6.27 -2.12
N LEU A 86 -8.75 -5.43 -2.05
CA LEU A 86 -8.62 -4.39 -1.02
C LEU A 86 -8.80 -3.02 -1.68
N GLU A 87 -9.76 -2.24 -1.18
CA GLU A 87 -9.96 -0.85 -1.56
C GLU A 87 -9.72 0.03 -0.33
N LEU A 88 -8.77 0.96 -0.45
CA LEU A 88 -8.46 1.95 0.58
C LEU A 88 -8.62 3.36 -0.01
N ILE A 89 -9.22 4.26 0.77
CA ILE A 89 -9.07 5.70 0.56
C ILE A 89 -8.32 6.22 1.77
N LEU A 90 -7.13 6.76 1.51
CA LEU A 90 -6.21 7.26 2.52
C LEU A 90 -6.01 8.76 2.34
N ASP A 91 -5.96 9.46 3.46
CA ASP A 91 -5.58 10.85 3.58
C ASP A 91 -4.16 10.91 4.14
N PRO A 92 -3.19 11.42 3.36
CA PRO A 92 -1.80 11.53 3.79
C PRO A 92 -1.61 12.55 4.92
N GLU A 93 -2.61 13.41 5.22
CA GLU A 93 -2.45 14.53 6.14
C GLU A 93 -1.26 15.44 5.72
N GLU A 94 -1.21 15.88 4.44
CA GLU A 94 -0.04 16.56 3.83
C GLU A 94 0.51 17.75 4.66
N ASN A 95 -0.37 18.45 5.39
CA ASN A 95 -0.02 19.60 6.22
C ASN A 95 0.66 19.25 7.55
N GLU A 96 0.68 17.97 7.93
CA GLU A 96 1.29 17.47 9.17
C GLU A 96 2.70 16.89 8.94
N TYR A 97 3.16 16.86 7.69
CA TYR A 97 4.54 16.46 7.37
C TYR A 97 5.54 17.50 7.88
N ILE A 98 6.63 17.01 8.45
CA ILE A 98 7.77 17.82 8.84
C ILE A 98 8.61 18.10 7.60
N LEU A 99 8.91 19.37 7.33
CA LEU A 99 9.80 19.75 6.24
C LEU A 99 11.22 20.03 6.74
N PRO A 100 12.28 19.61 6.03
CA PRO A 100 12.24 18.99 4.70
C PRO A 100 11.96 17.47 4.75
N ASN A 101 11.06 17.01 3.89
CA ASN A 101 10.70 15.58 3.71
C ASN A 101 10.96 15.13 2.26
N ASP A 102 12.12 15.49 1.70
CA ASP A 102 12.60 15.13 0.34
C ASP A 102 11.59 15.31 -0.83
N GLY A 103 10.49 16.03 -0.61
CA GLY A 103 9.38 16.19 -1.55
C GLY A 103 8.42 15.00 -1.68
N PHE A 104 8.55 13.92 -0.87
CA PHE A 104 7.73 12.72 -1.03
C PHE A 104 6.52 12.71 -0.11
N ILE A 105 5.33 12.95 -0.67
CA ILE A 105 4.06 12.83 0.03
C ILE A 105 3.33 11.60 -0.50
N GLY A 106 2.91 10.71 0.39
CA GLY A 106 2.26 9.45 0.01
C GLY A 106 2.46 8.36 1.03
N PHE A 107 2.23 7.12 0.61
CA PHE A 107 2.30 5.95 1.48
C PHE A 107 3.34 4.98 0.96
N PHE A 108 4.17 4.50 1.88
CA PHE A 108 5.04 3.36 1.64
C PHE A 108 4.30 2.08 2.02
N ILE A 109 4.14 1.17 1.05
CA ILE A 109 3.40 -0.08 1.23
C ILE A 109 4.39 -1.22 1.32
N LEU A 110 4.36 -1.90 2.46
CA LEU A 110 5.06 -3.15 2.70
C LEU A 110 4.09 -4.31 2.50
N LEU A 111 4.46 -5.23 1.63
CA LEU A 111 3.76 -6.48 1.42
C LEU A 111 4.54 -7.61 2.06
N ASN A 112 3.88 -8.42 2.85
CA ASN A 112 4.52 -9.53 3.56
C ASN A 112 3.68 -10.79 3.34
N TYR A 113 4.22 -11.74 2.58
CA TYR A 113 3.58 -13.04 2.36
C TYR A 113 4.09 -14.09 3.36
N SER A 114 5.38 -14.01 3.71
CA SER A 114 6.01 -14.84 4.75
C SER A 114 7.19 -14.07 5.36
N SER A 115 7.74 -14.55 6.49
CA SER A 115 8.86 -13.87 7.18
C SER A 115 10.06 -13.52 6.28
N ILE A 116 10.21 -14.21 5.15
CA ILE A 116 11.30 -14.10 4.19
C ILE A 116 10.87 -13.40 2.88
N ASP A 117 9.58 -13.45 2.53
CA ASP A 117 9.06 -12.97 1.25
C ASP A 117 8.33 -11.64 1.43
N ARG A 118 9.06 -10.57 1.09
CA ARG A 118 8.66 -9.19 1.29
C ARG A 118 8.79 -8.42 -0.02
N GLY A 119 7.74 -7.68 -0.36
CA GLY A 119 7.77 -6.69 -1.43
C GLY A 119 7.50 -5.31 -0.84
N ASP A 120 8.00 -4.27 -1.51
CA ASP A 120 7.68 -2.89 -1.15
C ASP A 120 7.46 -2.03 -2.39
N PHE A 121 6.66 -0.97 -2.22
CA PHE A 121 6.47 0.07 -3.22
C PHE A 121 5.91 1.33 -2.58
N PHE A 122 6.09 2.46 -3.27
CA PHE A 122 5.55 3.75 -2.85
C PHE A 122 4.33 4.11 -3.71
N ILE A 123 3.30 4.68 -3.08
CA ILE A 123 2.14 5.27 -3.76
C ILE A 123 2.04 6.76 -3.43
N GLY A 124 2.08 7.59 -4.48
CA GLY A 124 1.88 9.03 -4.35
C GLY A 124 0.42 9.41 -4.10
N THR A 125 0.22 10.65 -3.63
CA THR A 125 -1.09 11.24 -3.37
C THR A 125 -1.75 11.75 -4.66
N GLY A 126 -3.06 12.03 -4.63
CA GLY A 126 -3.80 12.62 -5.75
C GLY A 126 -4.22 11.66 -6.88
N PHE A 127 -3.76 10.40 -6.86
CA PHE A 127 -4.10 9.39 -7.88
C PHE A 127 -4.81 8.17 -7.28
N HIS A 128 -5.65 7.52 -8.07
CA HIS A 128 -6.13 6.17 -7.78
C HIS A 128 -5.08 5.17 -8.29
N ASN A 129 -4.44 4.48 -7.35
CA ASN A 129 -3.39 3.51 -7.59
C ASN A 129 -4.00 2.09 -7.60
N ILE A 130 -3.99 1.42 -8.75
CA ILE A 130 -4.41 0.02 -8.88
C ILE A 130 -3.16 -0.84 -8.90
N VAL A 131 -3.01 -1.69 -7.89
CA VAL A 131 -1.87 -2.61 -7.75
C VAL A 131 -2.36 -4.03 -7.92
N ARG A 132 -1.75 -4.77 -8.85
CA ARG A 132 -2.01 -6.21 -9.05
C ARG A 132 -0.85 -7.01 -8.47
N LEU A 133 -1.18 -7.96 -7.62
CA LEU A 133 -0.23 -8.83 -6.94
C LEU A 133 -0.52 -10.28 -7.33
N SER A 134 0.53 -11.05 -7.56
CA SER A 134 0.45 -12.50 -7.74
C SER A 134 1.40 -13.22 -6.79
N VAL A 135 1.06 -14.46 -6.47
CA VAL A 135 1.97 -15.37 -5.78
C VAL A 135 2.42 -16.40 -6.82
N VAL A 136 3.70 -16.37 -7.18
CA VAL A 136 4.28 -17.32 -8.12
C VAL A 136 4.67 -18.57 -7.33
N VAL A 137 3.96 -19.68 -7.56
CA VAL A 137 4.37 -20.99 -7.04
C VAL A 137 5.20 -21.68 -8.12
N PRO A 138 6.49 -21.99 -7.88
CA PRO A 138 7.32 -22.63 -8.90
C PRO A 138 6.78 -24.02 -9.23
N SER A 139 6.32 -24.18 -10.47
CA SER A 139 5.86 -25.46 -11.01
C SER A 139 7.06 -26.24 -11.57
N ASN A 140 7.40 -27.38 -10.94
CA ASN A 140 8.27 -28.47 -11.41
C ASN A 140 9.04 -28.26 -12.73
N GLY A 141 9.94 -27.28 -12.75
CA GLY A 141 10.80 -26.97 -13.87
C GLY A 141 12.04 -26.30 -13.32
N ILE A 142 13.18 -26.95 -13.51
CA ILE A 142 14.53 -26.64 -13.04
C ILE A 142 14.69 -25.16 -12.65
N SER A 143 14.50 -24.88 -11.37
CA SER A 143 14.89 -23.62 -10.76
C SER A 143 16.37 -23.73 -10.43
N CYS A 144 17.19 -22.80 -10.91
CA CYS A 144 18.59 -22.66 -10.48
C CYS A 144 18.72 -22.13 -9.04
N ASP A 145 17.61 -22.07 -8.29
CA ASP A 145 17.61 -21.74 -6.88
C ASP A 145 16.87 -22.85 -6.10
N HIS A 146 17.59 -23.48 -5.17
CA HIS A 146 17.28 -24.77 -4.53
C HIS A 146 16.09 -24.75 -3.55
N THR A 147 15.14 -23.84 -3.68
CA THR A 147 13.93 -23.86 -2.85
C THR A 147 12.71 -23.56 -3.72
N GLY A 148 11.90 -24.57 -4.01
CA GLY A 148 10.62 -24.43 -4.70
C GLY A 148 9.62 -23.66 -3.84
N ARG A 149 9.81 -22.35 -3.72
CA ARG A 149 9.08 -21.47 -2.81
C ARG A 149 8.20 -20.50 -3.55
N SER A 150 7.00 -20.29 -3.00
CA SER A 150 6.08 -19.26 -3.43
C SER A 150 6.70 -17.87 -3.21
N GLN A 151 6.68 -17.02 -4.23
CA GLN A 151 7.18 -15.65 -4.16
C GLN A 151 6.06 -14.65 -4.49
N LEU A 152 5.89 -13.62 -3.65
CA LEU A 152 4.98 -12.52 -3.88
C LEU A 152 5.59 -11.56 -4.90
N ARG A 153 4.80 -11.23 -5.92
CA ARG A 153 5.20 -10.37 -7.01
C ARG A 153 4.20 -9.25 -7.21
N VAL A 154 4.72 -8.03 -7.38
CA VAL A 154 3.93 -6.92 -7.93
C VAL A 154 3.94 -7.06 -9.45
N ASP A 155 2.78 -7.40 -10.03
CA ASP A 155 2.66 -7.59 -11.48
C ASP A 155 2.54 -6.26 -12.21
N SER A 156 1.79 -5.31 -11.62
CA SER A 156 1.58 -4.00 -12.21
C SER A 156 1.14 -2.97 -11.17
N ILE A 157 1.60 -1.74 -11.33
CA ILE A 157 1.07 -0.55 -10.65
C ILE A 157 0.53 0.39 -11.73
N THR A 158 -0.74 0.73 -11.66
CA THR A 158 -1.38 1.67 -12.60
C THR A 158 -1.94 2.86 -11.84
N GLN A 159 -1.50 4.06 -12.20
CA GLN A 159 -2.00 5.30 -11.62
C GLN A 159 -3.02 5.94 -12.54
N THR A 160 -4.17 6.30 -11.99
CA THR A 160 -5.23 6.96 -12.75
C THR A 160 -5.69 8.21 -12.01
N VAL A 161 -5.89 9.31 -12.74
CA VAL A 161 -6.72 10.41 -12.23
C VAL A 161 -8.17 9.93 -12.22
N LYS A 162 -9.02 10.47 -11.35
CA LYS A 162 -10.44 10.07 -11.16
C LYS A 162 -11.35 10.36 -12.37
N SER A 163 -10.78 10.40 -13.58
CA SER A 163 -11.38 10.64 -14.89
C SER A 163 -11.23 9.43 -15.82
N ALA A 164 -11.18 8.21 -15.30
CA ALA A 164 -11.19 7.00 -16.12
C ALA A 164 -12.59 6.37 -16.11
N LEU A 165 -13.30 6.52 -17.23
CA LEU A 165 -14.50 5.75 -17.55
C LEU A 165 -14.11 4.26 -17.52
N TYR A 166 -14.62 3.50 -16.55
CA TYR A 166 -14.40 2.06 -16.48
C TYR A 166 -15.15 1.40 -17.65
N GLN A 167 -14.45 1.16 -18.76
CA GLN A 167 -14.90 0.17 -19.74
C GLN A 167 -14.25 -1.16 -19.37
N SER A 168 -15.06 -2.16 -18.99
CA SER A 168 -14.55 -3.46 -18.57
C SER A 168 -13.76 -4.09 -19.72
N LEU A 169 -12.45 -4.28 -19.54
CA LEU A 169 -11.65 -5.15 -20.39
C LEU A 169 -11.89 -6.59 -19.93
N LEU A 170 -13.05 -7.15 -20.29
CA LEU A 170 -13.21 -8.59 -20.37
C LEU A 170 -12.20 -9.10 -21.43
N PRO A 171 -11.49 -10.21 -21.18
CA PRO A 171 -10.70 -10.83 -22.23
C PRO A 171 -11.64 -11.27 -23.36
N ARG A 172 -11.49 -10.69 -24.56
CA ARG A 172 -12.10 -11.24 -25.77
C ARG A 172 -11.43 -12.57 -26.06
N GLY A 173 -12.11 -13.67 -25.73
CA GLY A 173 -11.65 -14.99 -26.10
C GLY A 173 -12.59 -16.09 -25.64
N LEU A 174 -13.70 -16.27 -26.36
CA LEU A 174 -14.25 -17.57 -26.80
C LEU A 174 -15.67 -17.39 -27.37
N THR A 175 -15.77 -16.78 -28.55
CA THR A 175 -16.90 -17.05 -29.46
C THR A 175 -16.37 -17.03 -30.89
N ASN A 176 -15.79 -18.16 -31.31
CA ASN A 176 -15.74 -18.52 -32.72
C ASN A 176 -16.51 -19.82 -32.85
N THR A 177 -17.73 -19.72 -33.38
CA THR A 177 -18.18 -20.39 -34.62
C THR A 177 -19.59 -19.91 -34.94
N VAL A 178 -19.67 -19.00 -35.92
CA VAL A 178 -20.64 -18.91 -37.03
C VAL A 178 -21.88 -19.80 -36.95
N VAL A 179 -23.07 -19.22 -37.01
CA VAL A 179 -24.01 -19.36 -38.15
C VAL A 179 -24.84 -18.09 -38.29
N ASP A 180 -24.66 -17.44 -39.44
CA ASP A 180 -25.52 -16.45 -40.06
C ASP A 180 -26.88 -17.09 -40.42
N SER A 181 -27.98 -16.53 -39.94
CA SER A 181 -29.25 -16.45 -40.69
C SER A 181 -30.29 -15.60 -39.94
N ASP A 182 -30.96 -14.77 -40.73
CA ASP A 182 -32.28 -14.16 -40.52
C ASP A 182 -32.38 -12.76 -39.89
N ARG A 183 -32.17 -11.79 -40.78
CA ARG A 183 -33.04 -10.62 -40.98
C ARG A 183 -34.52 -10.94 -40.68
N ILE A 184 -35.15 -10.18 -39.78
CA ILE A 184 -36.56 -9.78 -39.94
C ILE A 184 -36.72 -8.30 -39.49
N TYR A 185 -37.41 -7.54 -40.34
CA TYR A 185 -37.79 -6.14 -40.22
C TYR A 185 -38.90 -5.91 -39.16
N ILE A 186 -38.83 -4.72 -38.54
CA ILE A 186 -39.91 -3.79 -38.16
C ILE A 186 -41.27 -4.36 -37.74
N SER A 187 -41.69 -3.99 -36.53
CA SER A 187 -43.00 -3.36 -36.25
C SER A 187 -42.84 -2.38 -35.10
#